data_AF-A0A1J5HBY5-F1
#
_entry.id   AF-A0A1J5HBY5-F1
#
_cell.length_a   1.000
_cell.length_b   1.000
_cell.length_c   1.000
_cell.angle_alpha   90.00
_cell.angle_beta   90.00
_cell.angle_gamma   90.00
#
_symmetry.space_group_name_H-M   'P 1'
#
loop_
_entity.id
_entity.type
_entity.pdbx_description
1 polymer ?
#
loop_
_entity_poly.entity_id
_entity_poly.type
_entity_poly.pdbx_seq_one_letter_code
_entity_poly.pdbx_strand_id
1 'polypeptide(L)'
;MIDPATLHRFGFAMLLLVLGAFSIFFRMLPVGPMTGGWPPPDLIVLLGFAWVLRRPDFVPVLLFGVLMLVSEFMFFRPPGPGAALAVIGLEALRGRAGLLGEQTFPVEWATVAAVLVLMFVAERTLLAVFFVERAPFGLSLIGLVVNIAVYPLVAAVSVWAFRVRRLAPGEHAAEARLA
;
A
#
# COMPACT_ATOMS: atom_id res chain seq x y z
N MET A 1 -16.47 -2.49 -27.91
CA MET A 1 -15.08 -2.99 -27.88
C MET A 1 -14.49 -2.50 -26.56
N ILE A 2 -14.01 -3.39 -25.68
CA ILE A 2 -13.38 -2.97 -24.42
C ILE A 2 -11.94 -2.61 -24.76
N ASP A 3 -11.53 -1.37 -24.47
CA ASP A 3 -10.16 -0.94 -24.71
C ASP A 3 -9.17 -1.83 -23.96
N PRO A 4 -8.06 -2.24 -24.60
CA PRO A 4 -7.06 -3.09 -23.97
C PRO A 4 -6.47 -2.45 -22.70
N ALA A 5 -6.41 -1.12 -22.63
CA ALA A 5 -5.98 -0.38 -21.44
C ALA A 5 -6.92 -0.59 -20.24
N THR A 6 -8.23 -0.59 -20.50
CA THR A 6 -9.26 -0.81 -19.47
C THR A 6 -9.18 -2.23 -18.93
N LEU A 7 -8.98 -3.23 -19.80
CA LEU A 7 -8.83 -4.63 -19.41
C LEU A 7 -7.62 -4.85 -18.48
N HIS A 8 -6.49 -4.20 -18.78
CA HIS A 8 -5.28 -4.30 -17.93
C HIS A 8 -5.52 -3.66 -16.56
N ARG A 9 -6.17 -2.49 -16.50
CA ARG A 9 -6.54 -1.82 -15.23
C ARG A 9 -7.44 -2.72 -14.37
N PHE A 10 -8.45 -3.35 -14.98
CA PHE A 10 -9.32 -4.30 -14.28
C PHE A 10 -8.56 -5.55 -13.80
N GLY A 11 -7.61 -6.06 -14.58
CA GLY A 11 -6.77 -7.20 -14.18
C GLY A 11 -5.95 -6.92 -12.91
N PHE A 12 -5.31 -5.75 -12.83
CA PHE A 12 -4.54 -5.36 -11.64
C PHE A 12 -5.43 -4.98 -10.45
N ALA A 13 -6.59 -4.36 -10.69
CA ALA A 13 -7.58 -4.14 -9.64
C ALA A 13 -8.06 -5.48 -9.05
N MET A 14 -8.38 -6.45 -9.91
CA MET A 14 -8.73 -7.80 -9.48
C MET A 14 -7.59 -8.45 -8.70
N LEU A 15 -6.34 -8.30 -9.16
CA LEU A 15 -5.18 -8.83 -8.46
C LEU A 15 -4.98 -8.19 -7.08
N LEU A 16 -5.16 -6.87 -6.94
CA LEU A 16 -5.11 -6.17 -5.66
C LEU A 16 -6.17 -6.73 -4.72
N LEU A 17 -7.39 -6.92 -5.23
CA LEU A 17 -8.51 -7.47 -4.49
C LEU A 17 -8.19 -8.89 -4.02
N VAL A 18 -7.69 -9.76 -4.90
CA VAL A 18 -7.34 -11.15 -4.57
C VAL A 18 -6.22 -11.20 -3.56
N LEU A 19 -5.12 -10.47 -3.76
CA LEU A 19 -4.00 -10.44 -2.82
C LEU A 19 -4.37 -9.80 -1.49
N GLY A 20 -5.20 -8.76 -1.51
CA GLY A 20 -5.73 -8.12 -0.30
C GLY A 20 -6.64 -9.06 0.49
N ALA A 21 -7.59 -9.71 -0.18
CA ALA A 21 -8.46 -10.71 0.43
C ALA A 21 -7.66 -11.90 0.97
N PHE A 22 -6.67 -12.37 0.22
CA PHE A 22 -5.75 -13.43 0.66
C PHE A 22 -4.94 -12.99 1.88
N SER A 23 -4.41 -11.76 1.90
CA SER A 23 -3.70 -11.22 3.05
C SER A 23 -4.61 -11.14 4.29
N ILE A 24 -5.89 -10.78 4.12
CA ILE A 24 -6.85 -10.76 5.23
C ILE A 24 -7.09 -12.19 5.72
N PHE A 25 -7.38 -13.11 4.81
CA PHE A 25 -7.64 -14.53 5.11
C PHE A 25 -6.47 -15.15 5.88
N PHE A 26 -5.23 -14.98 5.42
CA PHE A 26 -4.05 -15.53 6.10
C PHE A 26 -3.81 -14.92 7.48
N ARG A 27 -4.12 -13.64 7.67
CA ARG A 27 -4.04 -12.99 8.99
C ARG A 27 -5.17 -13.42 9.93
N MET A 28 -6.31 -13.88 9.41
CA MET A 28 -7.40 -14.44 10.20
C MET A 28 -7.17 -15.91 10.59
N LEU A 29 -6.35 -16.63 9.84
CA LEU A 29 -5.95 -17.98 10.23
C LEU A 29 -5.20 -17.91 11.57
N PRO A 30 -5.51 -18.80 12.54
CA PRO A 30 -4.76 -18.90 13.78
C PRO A 30 -3.39 -19.57 13.52
N VAL A 31 -2.53 -18.89 12.75
CA VAL A 31 -1.12 -19.23 12.61
C VAL A 31 -0.42 -18.71 13.86
N GLY A 32 -0.24 -19.56 14.88
CA GLY A 32 0.15 -19.18 16.25
C GLY A 32 1.52 -18.45 16.39
N PRO A 33 1.93 -18.06 17.62
CA PRO A 33 1.28 -18.23 18.92
C PRO A 33 0.63 -16.94 19.44
N MET A 34 -0.41 -17.12 20.25
CA MET A 34 -1.30 -16.09 20.83
C MET A 34 -0.63 -15.20 21.90
N THR A 35 0.70 -15.20 22.02
CA THR A 35 1.48 -14.44 23.02
C THR A 35 2.84 -14.04 22.45
N GLY A 36 3.09 -12.73 22.29
CA GLY A 36 4.45 -12.16 22.09
C GLY A 36 5.03 -12.18 20.67
N GLY A 37 4.25 -12.51 19.63
CA GLY A 37 4.71 -12.46 18.23
C GLY A 37 4.91 -11.02 17.71
N TRP A 38 5.80 -10.86 16.72
CA TRP A 38 5.94 -9.59 15.99
C TRP A 38 4.68 -9.32 15.16
N PRO A 39 4.20 -8.06 15.07
CA PRO A 39 3.07 -7.73 14.23
C PRO A 39 3.35 -8.11 12.77
N PRO A 40 2.43 -8.81 12.07
CA PRO A 40 2.62 -9.16 10.68
C PRO A 40 2.62 -7.90 9.79
N PRO A 41 3.40 -7.86 8.70
CA PRO A 41 3.43 -6.73 7.78
C PRO A 41 2.05 -6.51 7.13
N ASP A 42 1.73 -5.24 6.85
CA ASP A 42 0.50 -4.86 6.17
C ASP A 42 0.64 -4.94 4.65
N LEU A 43 0.39 -6.14 4.12
CA LEU A 43 0.57 -6.39 2.69
C LEU A 43 -0.37 -5.55 1.82
N ILE A 44 -1.54 -5.15 2.31
CA ILE A 44 -2.48 -4.31 1.53
C ILE A 44 -1.83 -2.95 1.30
N VAL A 45 -1.38 -2.28 2.37
CA VAL A 45 -0.70 -0.98 2.28
C VAL A 45 0.59 -1.09 1.45
N LEU A 46 1.43 -2.08 1.73
CA LEU A 46 2.72 -2.24 1.05
C LEU A 46 2.56 -2.52 -0.45
N LEU A 47 1.59 -3.36 -0.84
CA LEU A 47 1.28 -3.62 -2.25
C LEU A 47 0.72 -2.37 -2.93
N GLY A 48 -0.23 -1.68 -2.28
CA GLY A 48 -0.79 -0.45 -2.81
C GLY A 48 0.28 0.60 -3.10
N PHE A 49 1.22 0.79 -2.17
CA PHE A 49 2.31 1.76 -2.30
C PHE A 49 3.31 1.33 -3.38
N ALA A 50 3.71 0.07 -3.41
CA ALA A 50 4.62 -0.44 -4.43
C ALA A 50 4.02 -0.34 -5.85
N TRP A 51 2.71 -0.58 -5.99
CA TRP A 51 2.06 -0.58 -7.30
C TRP A 51 1.75 0.83 -7.78
N VAL A 52 1.29 1.73 -6.90
CA VAL A 52 0.98 3.12 -7.30
C VAL A 52 2.21 3.86 -7.80
N LEU A 53 3.40 3.56 -7.24
CA LEU A 53 4.67 4.16 -7.67
C LEU A 53 5.15 3.67 -9.03
N ARG A 54 4.71 2.51 -9.48
CA ARG A 54 5.13 1.92 -10.77
C ARG A 54 4.16 2.21 -11.89
N ARG A 55 2.88 2.12 -11.55
CA ARG A 55 1.74 2.31 -12.45
C ARG A 55 0.61 2.93 -11.63
N PRO A 56 0.53 4.26 -11.55
CA PRO A 56 -0.51 4.92 -10.77
C PRO A 56 -1.90 4.41 -11.20
N ASP A 57 -2.14 4.27 -12.50
CA ASP A 57 -3.41 3.82 -13.08
C ASP A 57 -3.90 2.43 -12.61
N PHE A 58 -3.05 1.60 -12.01
CA PHE A 58 -3.38 0.21 -11.65
C PHE A 58 -3.98 0.05 -10.25
N VAL A 59 -3.95 1.09 -9.42
CA VAL A 59 -4.49 1.05 -8.06
C VAL A 59 -5.71 1.98 -7.99
N PRO A 60 -6.94 1.47 -8.19
CA PRO A 60 -8.14 2.27 -7.98
C PRO A 60 -8.23 2.66 -6.50
N VAL A 61 -8.26 3.97 -6.25
CA VAL A 61 -8.25 4.54 -4.89
C VAL A 61 -9.42 4.03 -4.06
N LEU A 62 -10.60 3.95 -4.68
CA LEU A 62 -11.82 3.45 -4.03
C LEU A 62 -11.67 1.99 -3.62
N LEU A 63 -11.13 1.13 -4.49
CA LEU A 63 -10.91 -0.28 -4.18
C LEU A 63 -9.92 -0.43 -3.02
N PHE A 64 -8.79 0.30 -3.08
CA PHE A 64 -7.79 0.28 -2.03
C PHE A 64 -8.37 0.74 -0.68
N GLY A 65 -9.11 1.84 -0.66
CA GLY A 65 -9.79 2.35 0.54
C GLY A 65 -10.82 1.36 1.10
N VAL A 66 -11.62 0.71 0.24
CA VAL A 66 -12.58 -0.31 0.65
C VAL A 66 -11.87 -1.54 1.23
N LEU A 67 -10.78 -2.01 0.63
CA LEU A 67 -10.00 -3.13 1.16
C LEU A 67 -9.42 -2.79 2.54
N MET A 68 -8.92 -1.57 2.73
CA MET A 68 -8.45 -1.10 4.02
C MET A 68 -9.59 -1.09 5.06
N LEU A 69 -10.75 -0.52 4.73
CA LEU A 69 -11.91 -0.52 5.63
C LEU A 69 -12.35 -1.93 6.00
N VAL A 70 -12.48 -2.82 5.01
CA VAL A 70 -12.81 -4.23 5.25
C VAL A 70 -11.78 -4.88 6.17
N SER A 71 -10.49 -4.62 5.96
CA SER A 71 -9.43 -5.14 6.83
C SER A 71 -9.59 -4.65 8.27
N GLU A 72 -9.90 -3.37 8.48
CA GLU A 72 -10.11 -2.80 9.82
C GLU A 72 -11.32 -3.45 10.52
N PHE A 73 -12.43 -3.64 9.80
CA PHE A 73 -13.59 -4.37 10.32
C PHE A 73 -13.25 -5.82 10.69
N MET A 74 -12.54 -6.54 9.83
CA MET A 74 -12.19 -7.95 10.05
C MET A 74 -11.24 -8.14 11.23
N PHE A 75 -10.33 -7.19 11.47
CA PHE A 75 -9.37 -7.26 12.58
C PHE A 75 -9.83 -6.57 13.86
N PHE A 76 -11.11 -6.17 13.94
CA PHE A 76 -11.68 -5.43 15.08
C PHE A 76 -10.83 -4.20 15.46
N ARG A 77 -10.23 -3.56 14.46
CA ARG A 77 -9.51 -2.28 14.64
C ARG A 77 -10.51 -1.13 14.52
N PRO A 78 -10.22 0.05 15.11
CA PRO A 78 -11.03 1.24 14.89
C PRO A 78 -11.17 1.50 13.37
N PRO A 79 -12.39 1.41 12.80
CA PRO A 79 -12.58 1.51 11.36
C PRO A 79 -12.50 2.97 10.91
N GLY A 80 -11.76 3.24 9.83
CA GLY A 80 -11.71 4.55 9.18
C GLY A 80 -10.36 5.27 9.24
N PRO A 81 -9.73 5.48 10.42
CA PRO A 81 -8.51 6.28 10.52
C PRO A 81 -7.35 5.71 9.69
N GLY A 82 -7.07 4.42 9.81
CA GLY A 82 -6.00 3.76 9.06
C GLY A 82 -6.31 3.73 7.56
N ALA A 83 -7.54 3.42 7.19
CA ALA A 83 -7.98 3.46 5.78
C ALA A 83 -7.85 4.85 5.15
N ALA A 84 -8.30 5.90 5.83
CA ALA A 84 -8.22 7.28 5.34
C ALA A 84 -6.76 7.72 5.19
N LEU A 85 -5.92 7.46 6.20
CA LEU A 85 -4.50 7.78 6.15
C LEU A 85 -3.76 6.98 5.08
N ALA A 86 -4.11 5.71 4.88
CA ALA A 86 -3.54 4.89 3.82
C ALA A 86 -3.90 5.42 2.44
N VAL A 87 -5.14 5.88 2.22
CA VAL A 87 -5.55 6.53 0.98
C VAL A 87 -4.78 7.84 0.77
N ILE A 88 -4.63 8.67 1.80
CA ILE A 88 -3.84 9.91 1.72
C ILE A 88 -2.38 9.58 1.38
N GLY A 89 -1.80 8.57 2.02
CA GLY A 89 -0.44 8.09 1.73
C GLY A 89 -0.30 7.57 0.30
N LEU A 90 -1.30 6.82 -0.17
CA LEU A 90 -1.36 6.30 -1.54
C LEU A 90 -1.36 7.45 -2.56
N GLU A 91 -2.19 8.47 -2.37
CA GLU A 91 -2.28 9.63 -3.26
C GLU A 91 -1.03 10.51 -3.18
N ALA A 92 -0.44 10.66 -1.99
CA ALA A 92 0.82 11.36 -1.83
C ALA A 92 1.95 10.66 -2.63
N LEU A 93 1.98 9.33 -2.64
CA LEU A 93 2.93 8.56 -3.45
C LEU A 93 2.58 8.59 -4.93
N ARG A 94 1.28 8.54 -5.29
CA ARG A 94 0.81 8.68 -6.68
C ARG A 94 1.30 9.97 -7.33
N GLY A 95 1.18 11.10 -6.63
CA GLY A 95 1.68 12.39 -7.11
C GLY A 95 3.21 12.45 -7.26
N ARG A 96 3.94 11.54 -6.60
CA ARG A 96 5.40 11.42 -6.66
C ARG A 96 5.89 10.32 -7.60
N ALA A 97 5.00 9.54 -8.23
CA ALA A 97 5.35 8.40 -9.05
C ALA A 97 6.26 8.78 -10.22
N GLY A 98 5.99 9.90 -10.90
CA GLY A 98 6.84 10.41 -11.99
C GLY A 98 8.25 10.79 -11.50
N LEU A 99 8.33 11.54 -10.40
CA LEU A 99 9.60 11.97 -9.79
C LEU A 99 10.44 10.79 -9.29
N LEU A 100 9.82 9.77 -8.69
CA LEU A 100 10.50 8.59 -8.17
C LEU A 100 10.84 7.56 -9.26
N GLY A 101 10.19 7.65 -10.43
CA GLY A 101 10.44 6.81 -11.59
C GLY A 101 11.83 6.94 -12.18
N GLU A 102 12.50 8.07 -11.97
CA GLU A 102 13.88 8.34 -12.42
C GLU A 102 14.93 8.13 -11.31
N GLN A 103 14.47 7.96 -10.07
CA GLN A 103 15.34 7.86 -8.90
C GLN A 103 15.75 6.42 -8.59
N THR A 104 16.79 6.31 -7.77
CA THR A 104 17.29 5.03 -7.27
C THR A 104 16.33 4.41 -6.23
N PHE A 105 16.38 3.08 -6.10
CA PHE A 105 15.53 2.35 -5.16
C PHE A 105 15.64 2.83 -3.69
N PRO A 106 16.82 3.19 -3.14
CA PRO A 106 16.91 3.73 -1.78
C PRO A 106 16.09 5.00 -1.56
N VAL A 107 15.96 5.86 -2.57
CA VAL A 107 15.15 7.10 -2.49
C VAL A 107 13.66 6.78 -2.46
N GLU A 108 13.23 5.83 -3.30
CA GLU A 108 11.87 5.29 -3.27
C GLU A 108 11.54 4.72 -1.88
N TRP A 109 12.43 3.87 -1.36
CA TRP A 109 12.27 3.24 -0.05
C TRP A 109 12.23 4.27 1.09
N ALA A 110 13.12 5.26 1.09
CA ALA A 110 13.12 6.34 2.08
C ALA A 110 11.82 7.17 2.02
N THR A 111 11.30 7.43 0.82
CA THR A 111 10.04 8.17 0.64
C THR A 111 8.85 7.38 1.18
N VAL A 112 8.78 6.08 0.87
CA VAL A 112 7.74 5.20 1.41
C VAL A 112 7.84 5.08 2.93
N ALA A 113 9.06 4.93 3.47
CA ALA A 113 9.29 4.91 4.90
C ALA A 113 8.81 6.20 5.57
N ALA A 114 9.08 7.37 4.97
CA ALA A 114 8.59 8.65 5.47
C ALA A 114 7.05 8.72 5.49
N VAL A 115 6.39 8.25 4.43
CA VAL A 115 4.91 8.18 4.38
C VAL A 115 4.37 7.25 5.47
N LEU A 116 4.95 6.07 5.65
CA LEU A 116 4.56 5.13 6.71
C LEU A 116 4.74 5.72 8.11
N VAL A 117 5.85 6.44 8.36
CA VAL A 117 6.09 7.14 9.64
C VAL A 117 5.05 8.23 9.87
N LEU A 118 4.75 9.04 8.85
CA LEU A 118 3.73 10.09 8.93
C LEU A 118 2.35 9.52 9.22
N MET A 119 1.97 8.43 8.53
CA MET A 119 0.72 7.71 8.80
C MET A 119 0.67 7.21 10.24
N PHE A 120 1.74 6.57 10.72
CA PHE A 120 1.83 6.07 12.10
C PHE A 120 1.63 7.17 13.14
N VAL A 121 2.32 8.31 12.96
CA VAL A 121 2.20 9.46 13.87
C VAL A 121 0.79 10.05 13.79
N ALA A 122 0.25 10.24 12.58
CA ALA A 122 -1.08 10.81 12.38
C ALA A 122 -2.18 9.92 12.98
N GLU A 123 -2.16 8.61 12.72
CA GLU A 123 -3.11 7.65 13.26
C GLU A 123 -3.09 7.68 14.79
N ARG A 124 -1.88 7.63 15.36
CA ARG A 124 -1.71 7.63 16.81
C ARG A 124 -2.19 8.92 17.47
N THR A 125 -2.02 10.06 16.78
CA THR A 125 -2.49 11.38 17.22
C THR A 125 -4.01 11.48 17.11
N LEU A 126 -4.61 11.04 16.00
CA LEU A 126 -6.07 11.00 15.84
C LEU A 126 -6.70 10.15 16.95
N LEU A 127 -6.23 8.91 17.11
CA LEU A 127 -6.73 8.02 18.17
C LEU A 127 -6.47 8.59 19.58
N ALA A 128 -5.43 9.43 19.78
CA ALA A 128 -5.22 10.16 21.03
C ALA A 128 -6.32 11.20 21.30
N VAL A 129 -6.58 12.05 20.30
CA VAL A 129 -7.52 13.16 20.38
C VAL A 129 -8.95 12.64 20.59
N PHE A 130 -9.29 11.52 19.97
CA PHE A 130 -10.59 10.88 20.11
C PHE A 130 -10.70 9.89 21.29
N PHE A 131 -9.68 9.81 22.16
CA PHE A 131 -9.64 8.91 23.31
C PHE A 131 -9.92 7.43 22.97
N VAL A 132 -9.53 6.99 21.77
CA VAL A 132 -9.72 5.61 21.33
C VAL A 132 -8.58 4.74 21.86
N GLU A 133 -8.91 3.53 22.32
CA GLU A 133 -7.92 2.55 22.76
C GLU A 133 -6.95 2.22 21.63
N ARG A 134 -5.65 2.13 21.98
CA ARG A 134 -4.55 1.94 21.04
C ARG A 134 -3.71 0.78 21.48
N ALA A 135 -3.10 0.11 20.50
CA ALA A 135 -2.06 -0.85 20.77
C ALA A 135 -0.88 -0.20 21.54
N PRO A 136 -0.18 -0.97 22.41
CA PRO A 136 1.02 -0.51 23.09
C PRO A 136 2.03 0.10 22.12
N PHE A 137 2.65 1.21 22.50
CA PHE A 137 3.57 1.96 21.63
C PHE A 137 4.66 1.07 21.03
N GLY A 138 5.29 0.24 21.86
CA GLY A 138 6.35 -0.68 21.42
C GLY A 138 5.89 -1.64 20.32
N LEU A 139 4.70 -2.25 20.47
CA LEU A 139 4.17 -3.17 19.45
C LEU A 139 3.85 -2.43 18.15
N SER A 140 3.23 -1.26 18.22
CA SER A 140 2.94 -0.49 17.01
C SER A 140 4.22 -0.01 16.30
N LEU A 141 5.26 0.36 17.06
CA LEU A 141 6.55 0.75 16.51
C LEU A 141 7.27 -0.42 15.83
N ILE A 142 7.23 -1.62 16.42
CA ILE A 142 7.75 -2.83 15.76
C ILE A 142 7.00 -3.07 14.45
N GLY A 143 5.67 -2.92 14.43
CA GLY A 143 4.88 -3.05 13.21
C GLY A 143 5.28 -2.06 12.11
N LEU A 144 5.57 -0.81 12.48
CA LEU A 144 6.09 0.20 11.56
C LEU A 144 7.46 -0.23 10.97
N VAL A 145 8.39 -0.65 11.84
CA VAL A 145 9.72 -1.12 11.41
C VAL A 145 9.60 -2.34 10.51
N VAL A 146 8.71 -3.29 10.82
CA VAL A 146 8.42 -4.46 9.99
C VAL A 146 7.91 -4.03 8.62
N ASN A 147 6.96 -3.08 8.54
CA ASN A 147 6.46 -2.58 7.25
C ASN A 147 7.57 -1.93 6.43
N ILE A 148 8.40 -1.09 7.05
CA ILE A 148 9.53 -0.44 6.38
C ILE A 148 10.54 -1.49 5.86
N ALA A 149 10.87 -2.49 6.68
CA ALA A 149 11.82 -3.54 6.33
C ALA A 149 11.29 -4.52 5.27
N VAL A 150 9.98 -4.77 5.26
CA VAL A 150 9.31 -5.68 4.31
C VAL A 150 9.00 -4.99 2.98
N TYR A 151 8.88 -3.66 2.94
CA TYR A 151 8.62 -2.92 1.69
C TYR A 151 9.55 -3.31 0.54
N PRO A 152 10.90 -3.37 0.71
CA PRO A 152 11.80 -3.80 -0.36
C PRO A 152 11.51 -5.19 -0.89
N LEU A 153 11.13 -6.12 -0.03
CA LEU A 153 10.76 -7.48 -0.44
C LEU A 153 9.47 -7.46 -1.27
N VAL A 154 8.44 -6.74 -0.81
CA VAL A 154 7.16 -6.59 -1.54
C VAL A 154 7.37 -5.91 -2.88
N ALA A 155 8.20 -4.87 -2.92
CA ALA A 155 8.59 -4.18 -4.14
C ALA A 155 9.34 -5.14 -5.08
N ALA A 156 10.33 -5.89 -4.60
CA ALA A 156 11.06 -6.86 -5.39
C ALA A 156 10.13 -7.93 -5.97
N VAL A 157 9.33 -8.60 -5.14
CA VAL A 157 8.33 -9.59 -5.58
C VAL A 157 7.38 -8.98 -6.62
N SER A 158 6.96 -7.74 -6.44
CA SER A 158 6.11 -7.05 -7.42
C SER A 158 6.80 -6.81 -8.77
N VAL A 159 8.15 -6.66 -8.82
CA VAL A 159 8.88 -6.53 -10.11
C VAL A 159 8.96 -7.91 -10.76
N TRP A 160 9.41 -8.89 -9.99
CA TRP A 160 9.75 -10.23 -10.47
C TRP A 160 8.51 -11.03 -10.87
N ALA A 161 7.42 -10.95 -10.11
CA ALA A 161 6.20 -11.70 -10.37
C ALA A 161 5.32 -11.05 -11.45
N PHE A 162 5.24 -9.72 -11.52
CA PHE A 162 4.26 -9.02 -12.35
C PHE A 162 4.85 -8.26 -13.55
N ARG A 163 6.18 -8.26 -13.75
CA ARG A 163 6.88 -7.60 -14.87
C ARG A 163 6.36 -6.18 -15.17
N VAL A 164 5.98 -5.42 -14.14
CA VAL A 164 5.54 -4.03 -14.30
C VAL A 164 6.77 -3.19 -14.68
N ARG A 165 7.06 -3.08 -15.97
CA ARG A 165 8.10 -2.20 -16.51
C ARG A 165 7.74 -0.75 -16.20
N ARG A 166 8.68 0.02 -15.62
CA ARG A 166 8.60 1.49 -15.60
C ARG A 166 8.37 1.97 -17.05
N LEU A 167 7.33 2.79 -17.28
CA LEU A 167 7.17 3.47 -18.59
C LEU A 167 8.35 4.42 -18.70
N ALA A 168 9.06 4.38 -19.82
CA ALA A 168 10.16 5.30 -20.04
C ALA A 168 9.58 6.71 -20.31
N PRO A 169 10.24 7.79 -19.87
CA PRO A 169 9.76 9.17 -20.08
C PRO A 169 9.44 9.53 -21.55
N GLY A 170 10.01 8.79 -22.52
CA GLY A 170 9.80 8.99 -23.95
C GLY A 170 8.47 8.47 -24.51
N GLU A 171 7.73 7.62 -23.80
CA GLU A 171 6.44 7.09 -24.28
C GLU A 171 5.30 8.11 -24.09
N HIS A 172 5.38 8.96 -23.06
CA HIS A 172 4.41 10.05 -22.84
C HIS A 172 4.47 11.14 -23.91
N ALA A 173 5.66 11.41 -24.46
CA ALA A 173 5.83 12.38 -25.55
C ALA A 173 5.35 11.85 -26.92
N ALA A 174 5.32 10.52 -27.09
CA ALA A 174 4.83 9.89 -28.32
C ALA A 174 3.29 9.82 -28.35
N GLU A 175 2.64 9.56 -27.22
CA GLU A 175 1.18 9.51 -27.11
C GLU A 175 0.54 10.90 -27.25
N ALA A 176 1.17 11.95 -26.70
CA ALA A 176 0.73 13.34 -26.85
C ALA A 176 0.88 13.90 -28.28
N ARG A 177 1.59 13.20 -29.18
CA ARG A 177 1.69 13.55 -30.62
C ARG A 177 0.68 12.82 -31.50
N LEU A 178 0.01 11.80 -30.96
CA LEU A 178 -0.94 10.96 -31.70
C LEU A 178 -2.40 11.21 -31.29
N ALA A 179 -2.64 11.99 -30.24
CA ALA A 179 -3.94 12.55 -29.84
C ALA A 179 -4.11 13.97 -30.40
#